data_AF-A0A2V3U051-F1
#
_entry.id   AF-A0A2V3U051-F1
#
_cell.length_a   1.000
_cell.length_b   1.000
_cell.length_c   1.000
_cell.angle_alpha   90.00
_cell.angle_beta   90.00
_cell.angle_gamma   90.00
#
_symmetry.space_group_name_H-M   'P 1'
#
loop_
_entity.id
_entity.type
_entity.pdbx_description
1 polymer ?
#
loop_
_entity_poly.entity_id
_entity_poly.type
_entity_poly.pdbx_seq_one_letter_code
_entity_poly.pdbx_strand_id
1 'polypeptide(L)'
;MHNVRVDGDLGKIDALQGFVCQRSAASALLSMASQVASTRQCAFTWTGPCGSGKSSLAVTFAALLGPKGALRAAASQAVGSGTAQKIQAAFQPSPAGRRSIAVVGQRGDPVADISDALERARRGKAPAAGRQRKPAASGRELIARLLEEANARPKDGVLLIIDELGKFLEGVAGEASGDVFFFQELAEAAARANGRFVVVGILHEAFE
;
A
#
# COMPACT_ATOMS: atom_id res chain seq x y z
N MET A 1 -5.08 19.09 -13.42
CA MET A 1 -4.57 17.76 -13.02
C MET A 1 -5.04 17.53 -11.59
N HIS A 2 -5.80 16.47 -11.32
CA HIS A 2 -6.33 16.20 -9.97
C HIS A 2 -5.20 15.71 -9.07
N ASN A 3 -5.09 16.25 -7.86
CA ASN A 3 -4.08 15.79 -6.89
C ASN A 3 -4.60 14.50 -6.23
N VAL A 4 -3.99 13.36 -6.55
CA VAL A 4 -4.42 12.05 -6.04
C VAL A 4 -3.92 11.83 -4.61
N ARG A 5 -4.83 11.56 -3.67
CA ARG A 5 -4.50 11.19 -2.29
C ARG A 5 -4.77 9.70 -2.06
N VAL A 6 -3.75 8.93 -1.71
CA VAL A 6 -3.90 7.46 -1.57
C VAL A 6 -4.97 7.05 -0.55
N ASP A 7 -5.09 7.74 0.57
CA ASP A 7 -6.03 7.41 1.65
C ASP A 7 -7.48 7.80 1.34
N GLY A 8 -7.67 8.76 0.42
CA GLY A 8 -8.98 9.23 -0.02
C GLY A 8 -9.47 8.59 -1.31
N ASP A 9 -8.57 8.22 -2.22
CA ASP A 9 -8.89 7.86 -3.60
C ASP A 9 -8.81 6.36 -3.91
N LEU A 10 -8.36 5.56 -2.93
CA LEU A 10 -8.49 4.10 -3.01
C LEU A 10 -9.94 3.70 -3.30
N GLY A 11 -10.11 2.89 -4.35
CA GLY A 11 -11.42 2.34 -4.71
C GLY A 11 -12.28 3.23 -5.59
N LYS A 12 -11.80 4.43 -5.98
CA LYS A 12 -12.54 5.31 -6.89
C LYS A 12 -12.02 5.22 -8.32
N ILE A 13 -12.92 5.16 -9.29
CA ILE A 13 -12.58 4.98 -10.71
C ILE A 13 -12.13 6.29 -11.38
N ASP A 14 -12.67 7.43 -10.93
CA ASP A 14 -12.29 8.78 -11.32
C ASP A 14 -10.83 9.10 -10.97
N ALA A 15 -10.32 8.54 -9.87
CA ALA A 15 -8.89 8.64 -9.50
C ALA A 15 -7.92 8.00 -10.51
N LEU A 16 -8.42 7.12 -11.39
CA LEU A 16 -7.63 6.51 -12.47
C LEU A 16 -7.72 7.30 -13.78
N GLN A 17 -8.65 8.26 -13.89
CA GLN A 17 -8.87 8.99 -15.13
C GLN A 17 -7.68 9.89 -15.46
N GLY A 18 -7.19 9.79 -16.69
CA GLY A 18 -6.05 10.57 -17.17
C GLY A 18 -4.69 10.10 -16.64
N PHE A 19 -4.63 9.05 -15.81
CA PHE A 19 -3.36 8.43 -15.44
C PHE A 19 -2.76 7.70 -16.65
N VAL A 20 -1.51 8.02 -16.97
CA VAL A 20 -0.72 7.34 -18.00
C VAL A 20 0.49 6.71 -17.35
N CYS A 21 0.55 5.38 -17.33
CA CYS A 21 1.68 4.66 -16.77
C CYS A 21 2.91 4.79 -17.67
N GLN A 22 3.92 5.51 -17.19
CA GLN A 22 5.19 5.65 -17.89
C GLN A 22 5.99 4.33 -17.87
N ARG A 23 6.90 4.17 -18.83
CA ARG A 23 7.76 2.97 -18.92
C ARG A 23 8.55 2.69 -17.64
N SER A 24 9.09 3.72 -17.00
CA SER A 24 9.81 3.59 -15.73
C SER A 24 8.93 3.04 -14.60
N ALA A 25 7.72 3.58 -14.46
CA ALA A 25 6.72 3.13 -13.50
C ALA A 25 6.29 1.68 -13.76
N ALA A 26 6.02 1.33 -15.03
CA ALA A 26 5.70 -0.04 -15.43
C ALA A 26 6.85 -1.02 -15.10
N SER A 27 8.10 -0.64 -15.41
CA SER A 27 9.27 -1.44 -15.07
C SER A 27 9.42 -1.63 -13.56
N ALA A 28 9.21 -0.58 -12.75
CA ALA A 28 9.25 -0.69 -11.29
C ALA A 28 8.20 -1.67 -10.76
N LEU A 29 6.96 -1.61 -11.26
CA LEU A 29 5.91 -2.56 -10.90
C LEU A 29 6.26 -4.00 -11.31
N LEU A 30 6.84 -4.20 -12.49
CA LEU A 30 7.25 -5.53 -12.96
C LEU A 30 8.40 -6.11 -12.15
N SER A 31 9.41 -5.30 -11.82
CA SER A 31 10.50 -5.70 -10.94
C SER A 31 9.98 -6.09 -9.57
N MET A 32 9.09 -5.28 -8.98
CA MET A 32 8.46 -5.57 -7.70
C MET A 32 7.63 -6.86 -7.75
N ALA A 33 6.82 -7.05 -8.80
CA ALA A 33 6.02 -8.26 -8.99
C ALA A 33 6.89 -9.51 -9.10
N SER A 34 8.01 -9.43 -9.83
CA SER A 34 8.98 -10.52 -9.93
C SER A 34 9.60 -10.88 -8.58
N GLN A 35 9.97 -9.86 -7.77
CA GLN A 35 10.51 -10.07 -6.43
C GLN A 35 9.50 -10.73 -5.49
N VAL A 36 8.24 -10.26 -5.49
CA VAL A 36 7.19 -10.87 -4.67
C VAL A 36 6.94 -12.33 -5.06
N ALA A 37 7.01 -12.67 -6.35
CA ALA A 37 6.78 -14.03 -6.83
C ALA A 37 7.97 -14.97 -6.61
N SER A 38 9.19 -14.45 -6.65
CA SER A 38 10.42 -15.27 -6.75
C SER A 38 11.30 -15.23 -5.51
N THR A 39 11.08 -14.27 -4.60
CA THR A 39 11.88 -14.08 -3.40
C THR A 39 10.99 -13.85 -2.17
N ARG A 40 11.61 -13.59 -1.01
CA ARG A 40 10.90 -13.17 0.20
C ARG A 40 10.74 -11.65 0.30
N GLN A 41 11.13 -10.88 -0.72
CA GLN A 41 11.04 -9.42 -0.65
C GLN A 41 9.59 -8.97 -0.85
N CYS A 42 9.01 -8.39 0.20
CA CYS A 42 7.62 -7.91 0.21
C CYS A 42 7.48 -6.48 0.76
N ALA A 43 8.59 -5.81 1.08
CA ALA A 43 8.62 -4.40 1.46
C ALA A 43 9.44 -3.62 0.43
N PHE A 44 8.87 -2.52 -0.06
CA PHE A 44 9.43 -1.73 -1.15
C PHE A 44 9.27 -0.25 -0.87
N THR A 45 10.20 0.54 -1.40
CA THR A 45 10.10 2.00 -1.40
C THR A 45 10.12 2.50 -2.83
N TRP A 46 9.19 3.40 -3.16
CA TRP A 46 9.14 4.09 -4.44
C TRP A 46 9.61 5.53 -4.24
N THR A 47 10.79 5.84 -4.77
CA THR A 47 11.39 7.19 -4.73
C THR A 47 11.19 7.90 -6.06
N GLY A 48 11.13 9.24 -6.00
CA GLY A 48 11.24 10.10 -7.17
C GLY A 48 10.65 11.49 -6.92
N PRO A 49 10.78 12.41 -7.88
CA PRO A 49 10.39 13.81 -7.72
C PRO A 49 8.91 14.01 -7.36
N CYS A 50 8.58 15.09 -6.66
CA CYS A 50 7.19 15.50 -6.47
C CYS A 50 6.48 15.68 -7.81
N GLY A 51 5.23 15.19 -7.91
CA GLY A 51 4.44 15.27 -9.15
C GLY A 51 4.74 14.19 -10.20
N SER A 52 5.64 13.24 -9.96
CA SER A 52 5.94 12.14 -10.89
C SER A 52 4.85 11.05 -10.98
N GLY A 53 3.72 11.22 -10.29
CA GLY A 53 2.57 10.31 -10.36
C GLY A 53 2.65 9.06 -9.48
N LYS A 54 3.52 9.03 -8.46
CA LYS A 54 3.69 7.87 -7.54
C LYS A 54 2.41 7.50 -6.79
N SER A 55 1.69 8.50 -6.25
CA SER A 55 0.40 8.27 -5.58
C SER A 55 -0.66 7.74 -6.55
N SER A 56 -0.71 8.25 -7.79
CA SER A 56 -1.58 7.70 -8.85
C SER A 56 -1.19 6.28 -9.25
N LEU A 57 0.11 5.98 -9.34
CA LEU A 57 0.61 4.63 -9.57
C LEU A 57 0.19 3.69 -8.43
N ALA A 58 0.26 4.15 -7.18
CA ALA A 58 -0.13 3.36 -6.01
C ALA A 58 -1.63 3.05 -5.97
N VAL A 59 -2.48 4.05 -6.25
CA VAL A 59 -3.94 3.85 -6.37
C VAL A 59 -4.26 2.90 -7.53
N THR A 60 -3.59 3.06 -8.67
CA THR A 60 -3.78 2.19 -9.84
C THR A 60 -3.33 0.75 -9.54
N PHE A 61 -2.19 0.58 -8.88
CA PHE A 61 -1.66 -0.73 -8.48
C PHE A 61 -2.58 -1.41 -7.46
N ALA A 62 -3.07 -0.68 -6.47
CA ALA A 62 -4.08 -1.17 -5.53
C ALA A 62 -5.36 -1.62 -6.24
N ALA A 63 -5.87 -0.82 -7.18
CA ALA A 63 -7.04 -1.16 -8.00
C ALA A 63 -6.81 -2.41 -8.87
N LEU A 64 -5.60 -2.59 -9.41
CA LEU A 64 -5.21 -3.74 -10.23
C LEU A 64 -5.21 -5.05 -9.42
N LEU A 65 -4.86 -4.99 -8.13
CA LEU A 65 -4.84 -6.14 -7.22
C LEU A 65 -6.14 -6.31 -6.42
N GLY A 66 -6.95 -5.25 -6.28
CA GLY A 66 -8.23 -5.23 -5.57
C GLY A 66 -9.34 -5.99 -6.31
N PRO A 67 -10.59 -6.02 -5.82
CA PRO A 67 -11.67 -6.89 -6.31
C PRO A 67 -11.90 -6.86 -7.84
N LYS A 68 -12.33 -7.99 -8.42
CA LYS A 68 -12.65 -8.07 -9.86
C LYS A 68 -13.86 -7.19 -10.16
N GLY A 69 -13.73 -6.31 -11.14
CA GLY A 69 -14.80 -5.40 -11.55
C GLY A 69 -14.29 -4.26 -12.43
N ALA A 70 -15.13 -3.23 -12.61
CA ALA A 70 -14.81 -2.08 -13.45
C ALA A 70 -13.51 -1.37 -13.04
N LEU A 71 -13.26 -1.25 -11.73
CA LEU A 71 -12.06 -0.60 -11.22
C LEU A 71 -10.78 -1.37 -11.58
N ARG A 72 -10.77 -2.71 -11.40
CA ARG A 72 -9.62 -3.55 -11.81
C ARG A 72 -9.40 -3.49 -13.32
N ALA A 73 -10.47 -3.48 -14.10
CA ALA A 73 -10.40 -3.35 -15.57
C ALA A 73 -9.81 -2.01 -15.99
N ALA A 74 -10.26 -0.91 -15.39
CA ALA A 74 -9.72 0.43 -15.62
C ALA A 74 -8.23 0.52 -15.25
N ALA A 75 -7.83 -0.06 -14.10
CA ALA A 75 -6.43 -0.13 -13.71
C ALA A 75 -5.58 -0.95 -14.68
N SER A 76 -6.13 -2.04 -15.21
CA SER A 76 -5.45 -2.89 -16.20
C SER A 76 -5.21 -2.14 -17.51
N GLN A 77 -6.16 -1.28 -17.92
CA GLN A 77 -5.98 -0.40 -19.07
C GLN A 77 -4.94 0.69 -18.79
N ALA A 78 -5.02 1.35 -17.64
CA ALA A 78 -4.14 2.46 -17.27
C ALA A 78 -2.67 2.06 -17.14
N VAL A 79 -2.39 0.85 -16.64
CA VAL A 79 -1.02 0.28 -16.56
C VAL A 79 -0.55 -0.33 -17.88
N GLY A 80 -1.48 -0.60 -18.81
CA GLY A 80 -1.24 -1.35 -20.03
C GLY A 80 -1.44 -2.85 -19.84
N SER A 81 -2.21 -3.48 -20.73
CA SER A 81 -2.69 -4.86 -20.61
C SER A 81 -1.58 -5.89 -20.43
N GLY A 82 -0.48 -5.80 -21.20
CA GLY A 82 0.65 -6.72 -21.07
C GLY A 82 1.38 -6.62 -19.73
N THR A 83 1.53 -5.40 -19.20
CA THR A 83 2.10 -5.17 -17.86
C THR A 83 1.15 -5.68 -16.79
N ALA A 84 -0.14 -5.38 -16.91
CA ALA A 84 -1.19 -5.82 -16.01
C ALA A 84 -1.25 -7.35 -15.89
N GLN A 85 -1.18 -8.06 -17.02
CA GLN A 85 -1.16 -9.53 -17.04
C GLN A 85 0.03 -10.11 -16.28
N LYS A 86 1.24 -9.58 -16.48
CA LYS A 86 2.44 -10.05 -15.77
C LYS A 86 2.34 -9.81 -14.26
N ILE A 87 1.85 -8.64 -13.85
CA ILE A 87 1.62 -8.33 -12.44
C ILE A 87 0.56 -9.28 -11.85
N GLN A 88 -0.57 -9.47 -12.53
CA GLN A 88 -1.62 -10.37 -12.05
C GLN A 88 -1.17 -11.83 -12.03
N ALA A 89 -0.27 -12.25 -12.92
CA ALA A 89 0.32 -13.59 -12.88
C ALA A 89 1.22 -13.79 -11.64
N ALA A 90 1.95 -12.76 -11.22
CA ALA A 90 2.79 -12.80 -10.03
C ALA A 90 1.98 -12.77 -8.72
N PHE A 91 0.94 -11.94 -8.65
CA PHE A 91 0.14 -11.76 -7.43
C PHE A 91 -1.07 -12.69 -7.33
N GLN A 92 -1.50 -13.27 -8.46
CA GLN A 92 -2.65 -14.18 -8.58
C GLN A 92 -3.93 -13.70 -7.86
N PRO A 93 -4.37 -12.43 -8.04
CA PRO A 93 -5.50 -11.89 -7.29
C PRO A 93 -6.79 -12.65 -7.63
N SER A 94 -7.43 -13.21 -6.61
CA SER A 94 -8.73 -13.87 -6.71
C SER A 94 -9.83 -12.87 -7.10
N PRO A 95 -11.07 -13.31 -7.37
CA PRO A 95 -12.19 -12.38 -7.59
C PRO A 95 -12.40 -11.39 -6.43
N ALA A 96 -12.10 -11.80 -5.18
CA ALA A 96 -12.18 -10.92 -4.01
C ALA A 96 -11.04 -9.89 -3.99
N GLY A 97 -9.86 -10.25 -4.49
CA GLY A 97 -8.70 -9.37 -4.60
C GLY A 97 -8.05 -9.03 -3.25
N ARG A 98 -6.88 -8.41 -3.34
CA ARG A 98 -6.08 -7.97 -2.18
C ARG A 98 -6.75 -6.81 -1.47
N ARG A 99 -6.70 -6.81 -0.13
CA ARG A 99 -7.15 -5.68 0.67
C ARG A 99 -6.07 -4.61 0.69
N SER A 100 -6.40 -3.41 0.24
CA SER A 100 -5.51 -2.26 0.34
C SER A 100 -5.77 -1.48 1.63
N ILE A 101 -4.69 -1.10 2.30
CA ILE A 101 -4.66 -0.19 3.43
C ILE A 101 -3.78 0.98 3.00
N ALA A 102 -4.30 2.21 2.99
CA ALA A 102 -3.51 3.39 2.65
C ALA A 102 -3.50 4.39 3.80
N VAL A 103 -2.32 4.95 4.03
CA VAL A 103 -2.06 6.03 4.97
C VAL A 103 -1.16 7.06 4.29
N VAL A 104 -1.33 8.34 4.63
CA VAL A 104 -0.42 9.41 4.23
C VAL A 104 0.39 9.78 5.45
N GLY A 105 1.71 9.78 5.30
CA GLY A 105 2.66 10.10 6.35
C GLY A 105 2.51 11.52 6.85
N GLN A 106 2.67 11.68 8.16
CA GLN A 106 2.70 12.95 8.86
C GLN A 106 3.77 12.92 9.95
N ARG A 107 4.12 14.09 10.49
CA ARG A 107 5.01 14.18 11.65
C ARG A 107 4.21 13.82 12.89
N GLY A 108 4.17 12.54 13.22
CA GLY A 108 3.39 11.95 14.31
C GLY A 108 3.68 10.46 14.48
N ASP A 109 2.89 9.77 15.29
CA ASP A 109 3.06 8.34 15.58
C ASP A 109 2.56 7.46 14.42
N PRO A 110 3.45 6.76 13.68
CA PRO A 110 3.04 5.87 12.60
C PRO A 110 2.18 4.69 13.09
N VAL A 111 2.34 4.25 14.35
CA VAL A 111 1.57 3.13 14.89
C VAL A 111 0.09 3.51 15.04
N ALA A 112 -0.20 4.69 15.57
CA ALA A 112 -1.56 5.23 15.66
C ALA A 112 -2.21 5.37 14.27
N ASP A 113 -1.52 6.03 13.33
CA ASP A 113 -2.09 6.34 12.01
C ASP A 113 -2.35 5.10 11.15
N ILE A 114 -1.41 4.13 11.17
CA ILE A 114 -1.59 2.86 10.45
C ILE A 114 -2.67 2.01 11.14
N SER A 115 -2.79 2.06 12.48
CA SER A 115 -3.90 1.41 13.19
C SER A 115 -5.26 1.94 12.72
N ASP A 116 -5.41 3.25 12.61
CA ASP A 116 -6.63 3.88 12.13
C ASP A 116 -6.90 3.54 10.65
N ALA A 117 -5.86 3.48 9.82
CA ALA A 117 -5.98 3.06 8.42
C ALA A 117 -6.45 1.60 8.29
N LEU A 118 -5.93 0.69 9.12
CA LEU A 118 -6.36 -0.70 9.17
C LEU A 118 -7.85 -0.81 9.56
N GLU A 119 -8.28 -0.08 10.59
CA GLU A 119 -9.69 -0.12 11.04
C GLU A 119 -10.64 0.48 10.00
N ARG A 120 -10.24 1.56 9.31
CA ARG A 120 -10.97 2.09 8.14
C ARG A 120 -11.10 1.05 7.04
N ALA A 121 -10.02 0.37 6.68
CA ALA A 121 -10.03 -0.68 5.66
C ALA A 121 -10.90 -1.90 6.06
N ARG A 122 -11.02 -2.20 7.36
CA ARG A 122 -11.89 -3.25 7.90
C ARG A 122 -13.37 -2.96 7.72
N ARG A 123 -13.78 -1.71 7.96
CA ARG A 123 -15.19 -1.27 7.93
C ARG A 123 -15.76 -1.18 6.52
N GLY A 124 -14.93 -0.92 5.51
CA GLY A 124 -15.41 -0.69 4.15
C GLY A 124 -16.34 0.54 4.07
N LYS A 125 -17.39 0.48 3.22
CA LYS A 125 -18.37 1.57 3.02
C LYS A 125 -19.55 1.55 4.01
N ALA A 126 -19.64 0.59 4.93
CA ALA A 126 -20.80 0.43 5.81
C ALA A 126 -20.71 1.34 7.05
N PRO A 127 -21.82 1.97 7.48
CA PRO A 127 -21.86 2.68 8.75
C PRO A 127 -21.67 1.67 9.90
N ALA A 128 -20.80 2.02 10.85
CA ALA A 128 -20.30 1.10 11.86
C ALA A 128 -21.38 0.71 12.88
N ALA A 129 -21.83 -0.56 12.85
CA ALA A 129 -22.49 -1.20 13.99
C ALA A 129 -21.47 -1.87 14.96
N GLY A 130 -20.17 -1.78 14.67
CA GLY A 130 -19.10 -2.41 15.44
C GLY A 130 -18.30 -1.42 16.30
N ARG A 131 -17.97 -1.84 17.53
CA ARG A 131 -17.10 -1.10 18.47
C ARG A 131 -15.77 -0.77 17.78
N GLN A 132 -15.38 0.50 17.77
CA GLN A 132 -14.06 0.93 17.30
C GLN A 132 -12.99 0.22 18.11
N ARG A 133 -12.16 -0.60 17.46
CA ARG A 133 -10.97 -1.13 18.11
C ARG A 133 -10.08 0.05 18.44
N LYS A 134 -9.53 0.04 19.66
CA LYS A 134 -8.52 1.03 20.05
C LYS A 134 -7.30 0.90 19.13
N PRO A 135 -6.57 2.00 18.88
CA PRO A 135 -5.25 1.94 18.25
C PRO A 135 -4.39 0.87 18.92
N ALA A 136 -3.48 0.26 18.16
CA ALA A 136 -2.52 -0.67 18.74
C ALA A 136 -1.68 0.06 19.81
N ALA A 137 -1.43 -0.59 20.93
CA ALA A 137 -0.63 -0.01 22.01
C ALA A 137 0.88 -0.04 21.71
N SER A 138 1.31 -0.77 20.68
CA SER A 138 2.71 -0.85 20.24
C SER A 138 2.82 -1.22 18.76
N GLY A 139 3.99 -0.96 18.18
CA GLY A 139 4.32 -1.36 16.81
C GLY A 139 4.20 -2.87 16.58
N ARG A 140 4.66 -3.69 17.54
CA ARG A 140 4.53 -5.15 17.47
C ARG A 140 3.08 -5.62 17.44
N GLU A 141 2.21 -5.01 18.26
CA GLU A 141 0.78 -5.32 18.26
C GLU A 141 0.15 -4.94 16.91
N LEU A 142 0.51 -3.78 16.34
CA LEU A 142 0.03 -3.39 15.01
C LEU A 142 0.48 -4.37 13.93
N ILE A 143 1.76 -4.77 13.92
CA ILE A 143 2.29 -5.77 12.99
C ILE A 143 1.51 -7.08 13.09
N ALA A 144 1.24 -7.55 14.31
CA ALA A 144 0.45 -8.76 14.54
C ALA A 144 -0.98 -8.63 13.94
N ARG A 145 -1.65 -7.49 14.14
CA ARG A 145 -2.98 -7.22 13.57
C ARG A 145 -2.97 -7.15 12.04
N LEU A 146 -1.91 -6.61 11.42
CA LEU A 146 -1.74 -6.57 9.97
C LEU A 146 -1.51 -7.98 9.40
N LEU A 147 -0.71 -8.80 10.07
CA LEU A 147 -0.49 -10.19 9.69
C LEU A 147 -1.75 -11.05 9.86
N GLU A 148 -2.52 -10.85 10.93
CA GLU A 148 -3.84 -11.46 11.11
C GLU A 148 -4.76 -11.11 9.92
N GLU A 149 -4.81 -9.82 9.54
CA GLU A 149 -5.60 -9.36 8.41
C GLU A 149 -5.13 -9.99 7.08
N ALA A 150 -3.82 -10.13 6.87
CA ALA A 150 -3.26 -10.80 5.70
C ALA A 150 -3.59 -12.29 5.68
N ASN A 151 -3.47 -12.98 6.82
CA ASN A 151 -3.72 -14.42 6.93
C ASN A 151 -5.20 -14.80 6.84
N ALA A 152 -6.10 -13.89 7.24
CA ALA A 152 -7.54 -14.04 6.99
C ALA A 152 -7.89 -14.02 5.48
N ARG A 153 -6.93 -13.69 4.61
CA ARG A 153 -7.05 -13.67 3.14
C ARG A 153 -6.01 -14.58 2.49
N PRO A 154 -6.13 -15.91 2.63
CA PRO A 154 -5.08 -16.84 2.23
C PRO A 154 -4.71 -16.78 0.74
N LYS A 155 -5.63 -16.32 -0.13
CA LYS A 155 -5.39 -16.18 -1.58
C LYS A 155 -4.86 -14.80 -1.99
N ASP A 156 -5.22 -13.76 -1.25
CA ASP A 156 -5.08 -12.38 -1.74
C ASP A 156 -4.21 -11.51 -0.84
N GLY A 157 -4.26 -11.71 0.48
CA GLY A 157 -3.48 -10.93 1.44
C GLY A 157 -3.87 -9.46 1.57
N VAL A 158 -2.89 -8.66 2.01
CA VAL A 158 -2.96 -7.21 2.27
C VAL A 158 -1.85 -6.49 1.50
N LEU A 159 -2.17 -5.30 0.99
CA LEU A 159 -1.24 -4.31 0.46
C LEU A 159 -1.32 -3.07 1.35
N LEU A 160 -0.26 -2.77 2.09
CA LEU A 160 -0.11 -1.52 2.85
C LEU A 160 0.63 -0.50 2.00
N ILE A 161 0.03 0.66 1.79
CA ILE A 161 0.60 1.81 1.09
C ILE A 161 0.80 2.92 2.11
N ILE A 162 2.03 3.39 2.22
CA ILE A 162 2.42 4.52 3.07
C ILE A 162 2.91 5.61 2.12
N ASP A 163 2.03 6.56 1.78
CA ASP A 163 2.45 7.74 1.04
C ASP A 163 3.20 8.70 1.96
N GLU A 164 4.10 9.53 1.44
CA GLU A 164 4.90 10.47 2.25
C GLU A 164 5.63 9.79 3.45
N LEU A 165 6.15 8.56 3.26
CA LEU A 165 6.83 7.78 4.30
C LEU A 165 7.92 8.57 5.03
N GLY A 166 8.57 9.50 4.31
CA GLY A 166 9.63 10.36 4.86
C GLY A 166 9.16 11.20 6.05
N LYS A 167 7.91 11.63 6.08
CA LYS A 167 7.36 12.41 7.20
C LYS A 167 7.27 11.60 8.49
N PHE A 168 6.95 10.31 8.38
CA PHE A 168 7.02 9.42 9.54
C PHE A 168 8.46 9.19 9.99
N LEU A 169 9.39 8.99 9.04
CA LEU A 169 10.81 8.82 9.37
C LEU A 169 11.40 10.06 10.06
N GLU A 170 11.06 11.25 9.57
CA GLU A 170 11.41 12.53 10.23
C GLU A 170 10.78 12.65 11.62
N GLY A 171 9.49 12.30 11.74
CA GLY A 171 8.76 12.36 13.00
C GLY A 171 9.37 11.48 14.07
N VAL A 172 9.68 10.22 13.75
CA VAL A 172 10.33 9.31 14.70
C VAL A 172 11.76 9.75 14.99
N ALA A 173 12.54 10.19 14.00
CA ALA A 173 13.92 10.64 14.23
C ALA A 173 14.03 11.88 15.15
N GLY A 174 12.98 12.69 15.24
CA GLY A 174 12.91 13.86 16.10
C GLY A 174 12.57 13.58 17.58
N GLU A 175 12.08 12.38 17.90
CA GLU A 175 11.80 11.99 19.29
C GLU A 175 12.99 11.25 19.90
N ALA A 176 13.31 11.52 21.18
CA ALA A 176 14.43 10.87 21.88
C ALA A 176 14.28 9.33 21.99
N SER A 177 13.07 8.79 21.75
CA SER A 177 12.72 7.37 21.69
C SER A 177 12.36 6.89 20.27
N GLY A 178 12.73 7.65 19.24
CA GLY A 178 12.40 7.44 17.84
C GLY A 178 12.67 6.04 17.30
N ASP A 179 11.66 5.18 17.31
CA ASP A 179 11.84 3.77 17.01
C ASP A 179 11.72 3.49 15.49
N VAL A 180 12.73 3.91 14.71
CA VAL A 180 12.89 3.52 13.29
C VAL A 180 12.81 1.99 13.13
N PHE A 181 13.13 1.26 14.20
CA PHE A 181 12.96 -0.18 14.33
C PHE A 181 11.55 -0.67 13.95
N PHE A 182 10.49 0.13 14.18
CA PHE A 182 9.14 -0.24 13.77
C PHE A 182 9.05 -0.56 12.27
N PHE A 183 9.61 0.30 11.41
CA PHE A 183 9.58 0.08 9.96
C PHE A 183 10.45 -1.10 9.53
N GLN A 184 11.53 -1.37 10.27
CA GLN A 184 12.35 -2.56 10.07
C GLN A 184 11.59 -3.84 10.46
N GLU A 185 10.97 -3.89 11.64
CA GLU A 185 10.14 -5.03 12.08
C GLU A 185 8.96 -5.25 11.13
N LEU A 186 8.35 -4.17 10.61
CA LEU A 186 7.28 -4.22 9.62
C LEU A 186 7.76 -4.85 8.30
N ALA A 187 8.93 -4.45 7.80
CA ALA A 187 9.52 -5.00 6.60
C ALA A 187 9.89 -6.49 6.76
N GLU A 188 10.45 -6.86 7.91
CA GLU A 188 10.77 -8.26 8.23
C GLU A 188 9.50 -9.12 8.34
N ALA A 189 8.44 -8.59 8.95
CA ALA A 189 7.14 -9.24 9.02
C ALA A 189 6.53 -9.46 7.63
N ALA A 190 6.60 -8.46 6.74
CA ALA A 190 6.17 -8.61 5.35
C ALA A 190 6.96 -9.71 4.62
N ALA A 191 8.28 -9.75 4.81
CA ALA A 191 9.12 -10.77 4.17
C ALA A 191 8.81 -12.20 4.61
N ARG A 192 8.37 -12.38 5.86
CA ARG A 192 7.94 -13.68 6.40
C ARG A 192 6.51 -14.07 6.02
N ALA A 193 5.73 -13.16 5.42
CA ALA A 193 4.33 -13.38 5.10
C ALA A 193 4.08 -14.11 3.77
N ASN A 194 5.12 -14.61 3.09
CA ASN A 194 5.03 -15.36 1.83
C ASN A 194 4.17 -14.64 0.77
N GLY A 195 4.43 -13.35 0.53
CA GLY A 195 3.68 -12.55 -0.44
C GLY A 195 2.29 -12.10 0.02
N ARG A 196 1.77 -12.56 1.17
CA ARG A 196 0.44 -12.19 1.67
C ARG A 196 0.41 -10.82 2.33
N PHE A 197 1.54 -10.31 2.78
CA PHE A 197 1.62 -8.93 3.29
C PHE A 197 2.68 -8.19 2.50
N VAL A 198 2.25 -7.21 1.72
CA VAL A 198 3.14 -6.38 0.88
C VAL A 198 3.05 -4.94 1.36
N VAL A 199 4.20 -4.30 1.52
CA VAL A 199 4.34 -2.91 1.98
C VAL A 199 4.98 -2.09 0.87
N VAL A 200 4.37 -0.96 0.55
CA VAL A 200 4.89 0.03 -0.40
C VAL A 200 4.95 1.38 0.31
N GLY A 201 6.16 1.84 0.62
CA GLY A 201 6.42 3.20 1.05
C GLY A 201 6.69 4.11 -0.15
N ILE A 202 6.18 5.33 -0.14
CA ILE A 202 6.48 6.34 -1.15
C ILE A 202 7.31 7.45 -0.50
N LEU A 203 8.44 7.75 -1.12
CA LEU A 203 9.33 8.84 -0.70
C LEU A 203 9.38 9.90 -1.78
N HIS A 204 9.30 11.17 -1.36
CA HIS A 204 9.40 12.32 -2.24
C HIS A 204 10.82 12.87 -2.13
N GLU A 205 11.54 12.90 -3.25
CA GLU A 205 12.78 13.65 -3.33
C GLU A 205 12.42 15.13 -3.26
N ALA A 206 12.93 15.83 -2.23
CA ALA A 206 12.81 17.27 -2.14
C ALA A 206 13.60 17.90 -3.31
N PHE A 207 13.07 19.00 -3.85
CA PHE A 207 13.87 19.87 -4.71
C PHE A 207 14.85 20.61 -3.80
N GLU A 208 16.15 20.42 -4.03
CA GLU A 208 17.19 21.37 -3.57
C GLU A 208 17.18 22.62 -4.45
#